data_AF-A0A947BL08-F1
#
_entry.id   AF-A0A947BL08-F1
#
_cell.length_a   1.000
_cell.length_b   1.000
_cell.length_c   1.000
_cell.angle_alpha   90.00
_cell.angle_beta   90.00
_cell.angle_gamma   90.00
#
_symmetry.space_group_name_H-M   'P 1'
#
loop_
_entity.id
_entity.type
_entity.pdbx_description
1 polymer ?
#
loop_
_entity_poly.entity_id
_entity_poly.type
_entity_poly.pdbx_seq_one_letter_code
_entity_poly.pdbx_strand_id
1 'polypeptide(L)' 'SKGFGFIEQESGKDVFAHFRAIKGDGFKTLKEGQRVEFTVTEGAKGPQAEDIEVI' A
#
# COMPACT_ATOMS: atom_id res chain seq x y z
N SER A 1 15.05 -2.64 -0.72
CA SER A 1 13.75 -2.34 -1.34
C SER A 1 13.68 -0.86 -1.68
N LYS A 2 12.99 -0.45 -2.76
CA LYS A 2 12.93 0.97 -3.19
C LYS A 2 11.96 1.84 -2.37
N GLY A 3 11.38 1.30 -1.29
CA GLY A 3 10.41 2.01 -0.44
C GLY A 3 9.01 2.12 -1.05
N PHE A 4 8.73 1.43 -2.15
CA PHE A 4 7.40 1.41 -2.76
C PHE A 4 7.12 0.05 -3.41
N GLY A 5 5.84 -0.17 -3.71
CA GLY A 5 5.31 -1.33 -4.41
C GLY A 5 3.89 -1.06 -4.91
N PHE A 6 3.16 -2.14 -5.16
CA PHE A 6 1.76 -2.10 -5.58
C PHE A 6 0.96 -3.10 -4.74
N ILE A 7 -0.29 -2.75 -4.46
CA ILE A 7 -1.26 -3.64 -3.82
C ILE A 7 -2.29 -4.02 -4.88
N GLU A 8 -2.41 -5.31 -5.14
CA GLU A 8 -3.45 -5.87 -6.01
C GLU A 8 -4.80 -5.79 -5.31
N GLN A 9 -5.84 -5.38 -6.05
CA GLN A 9 -7.22 -5.34 -5.56
C GLN A 9 -7.99 -6.54 -6.11
N GLU A 10 -8.99 -7.04 -5.37
CA GLU A 10 -9.88 -8.10 -5.88
C GLU A 10 -10.60 -7.70 -7.17
N SER A 11 -10.83 -6.39 -7.35
CA SER A 11 -11.29 -5.82 -8.61
C SER A 11 -10.72 -4.42 -8.78
N GLY A 12 -10.34 -4.05 -10.01
CA GLY A 12 -9.80 -2.73 -10.30
C GLY A 12 -8.38 -2.78 -10.83
N LYS A 13 -7.65 -1.68 -10.65
CA LYS A 13 -6.24 -1.55 -11.03
C LYS A 13 -5.38 -1.68 -9.79
N ASP A 14 -4.15 -2.15 -9.97
CA ASP A 14 -3.16 -2.12 -8.90
C ASP A 14 -3.00 -0.71 -8.34
N VAL A 15 -2.98 -0.62 -7.01
CA VAL A 15 -2.89 0.64 -6.29
C VAL A 15 -1.44 0.86 -5.85
N PHE A 16 -0.91 2.03 -6.14
CA PHE A 16 0.45 2.38 -5.74
C PHE A 16 0.57 2.47 -4.22
N ALA A 17 1.59 1.84 -3.63
CA ALA A 17 1.83 1.87 -2.19
C ALA A 17 3.24 2.34 -1.86
N HIS A 18 3.35 3.37 -1.02
CA HIS A 18 4.63 3.85 -0.50
C HIS A 18 4.81 3.44 0.96
N PHE A 19 6.04 3.13 1.38
CA PHE A 19 6.33 2.63 2.74
C PHE A 19 5.84 3.58 3.85
N ARG A 20 5.72 4.88 3.56
CA ARG A 20 5.25 5.89 4.52
C ARG A 20 3.78 5.72 4.89
N ALA A 21 2.96 5.19 3.97
CA ALA A 21 1.54 4.95 4.19
C ALA A 21 1.26 3.73 5.08
N ILE A 22 2.27 2.87 5.30
CA ILE A 22 2.16 1.73 6.21
C ILE A 22 2.12 2.23 7.65
N LYS A 23 1.09 1.85 8.41
CA LYS A 23 0.98 2.15 9.83
C LYS A 23 1.82 1.19 10.68
N GLY A 24 2.07 1.60 11.91
CA GLY A 24 2.89 0.88 12.87
C GLY A 24 4.31 1.43 13.01
N ASP A 25 5.00 0.92 14.03
CA ASP A 25 6.33 1.35 14.43
C ASP A 25 7.43 0.48 13.81
N GLY A 26 8.63 1.03 13.67
CA GLY A 26 9.79 0.31 13.15
C GLY A 26 9.84 0.23 11.62
N PHE A 27 10.27 -0.92 11.10
CA PHE A 27 10.56 -1.08 9.68
C PHE A 27 9.28 -1.36 8.86
N LYS A 28 8.79 -0.33 8.18
CA LYS A 28 7.55 -0.34 7.40
C LYS A 28 7.72 -1.08 6.06
N THR A 29 7.39 -2.37 6.04
CA THR A 29 7.46 -3.20 4.82
C THR A 29 6.26 -4.12 4.70
N LEU A 30 5.89 -4.41 3.45
CA LEU A 30 4.98 -5.50 3.11
C LEU A 30 5.75 -6.60 2.37
N LYS A 31 5.37 -7.84 2.61
CA LYS A 31 5.84 -9.01 1.86
C LYS A 31 4.84 -9.35 0.76
N GLU A 32 5.31 -10.00 -0.30
CA GLU A 32 4.44 -10.55 -1.33
C GLU A 32 3.43 -11.53 -0.71
N GLY A 33 2.17 -11.46 -1.15
CA GLY A 33 1.06 -12.27 -0.64
C GLY A 33 0.53 -11.83 0.74
N GLN A 34 1.11 -10.80 1.36
CA GLN A 34 0.60 -10.27 2.63
C GLN A 34 -0.71 -9.50 2.40
N ARG A 35 -1.76 -9.88 3.11
CA ARG A 35 -3.04 -9.18 3.07
C ARG A 35 -2.98 -7.92 3.91
N VAL A 36 -3.63 -6.89 3.41
CA VAL A 36 -3.67 -5.56 4.02
C VAL A 36 -5.03 -4.93 3.83
N GLU A 37 -5.39 -4.06 4.76
CA GLU A 37 -6.47 -3.08 4.62
C GLU A 37 -5.85 -1.70 4.35
N PHE A 38 -6.50 -0.89 3.52
CA PHE A 38 -6.01 0.44 3.16
C PHE A 38 -7.15 1.29 2.59
N THR A 39 -6.93 2.60 2.58
CA THR A 39 -7.82 3.55 1.89
C THR A 39 -7.23 3.91 0.53
N VAL A 40 -8.04 3.86 -0.53
CA VAL A 40 -7.64 4.37 -1.85
C VAL A 40 -7.89 5.87 -1.93
N THR A 41 -6.86 6.62 -2.29
CA THR A 41 -6.94 8.07 -2.53
C THR A 41 -6.35 8.41 -3.89
N GLU A 42 -6.71 9.57 -4.45
CA GLU A 42 -6.11 10.03 -5.71
C GLU A 42 -4.84 10.84 -5.47
N GLY A 43 -3.74 10.37 -6.04
CA GLY A 43 -2.44 11.02 -6.01
C GLY A 43 -2.08 11.67 -7.35
N ALA A 44 -0.95 12.39 -7.37
CA ALA A 44 -0.46 13.06 -8.57
C ALA A 44 -0.13 12.12 -9.75
N LYS A 45 -0.03 10.81 -9.49
CA LYS A 45 0.26 9.76 -10.49
C LYS A 45 -0.87 8.72 -10.61
N GLY A 46 -2.06 9.05 -10.11
CA GLY A 46 -3.22 8.15 -10.06
C GLY A 46 -3.45 7.55 -8.66
N PRO A 47 -4.25 6.46 -8.57
CA PRO A 47 -4.66 5.88 -7.30
C PRO A 47 -3.49 5.41 -6.46
N GLN A 48 -3.50 5.78 -5.18
CA GLN A 48 -2.51 5.36 -4.19
C GLN A 48 -3.17 4.90 -2.88
N ALA A 49 -2.47 4.04 -2.16
CA ALA A 49 -2.90 3.48 -0.88
C ALA A 49 -2.39 4.35 0.27
N GLU A 50 -3.32 4.73 1.15
CA GLU A 50 -3.07 5.43 2.40
C GLU A 50 -3.55 4.56 3.58
N ASP A 51 -3.08 4.88 4.78
CA ASP A 51 -3.50 4.22 6.02
C ASP A 51 -3.39 2.69 5.99
N ILE A 52 -2.30 2.16 5.40
CA ILE A 52 -2.14 0.72 5.15
C ILE A 52 -1.87 -0.02 6.47
N GLU A 53 -2.69 -1.02 6.77
CA GLU A 53 -2.59 -1.89 7.94
C GLU A 53 -2.51 -3.36 7.50
N VAL A 54 -1.70 -4.14 8.19
CA VAL A 54 -1.60 -5.60 7.96
C VAL A 54 -2.77 -6.29 8.66
N ILE A 55 -3.43 -7.21 7.94
CA ILE A 55 -4.50 -8.07 8.47
C ILE A 55 -3.92 -9.40 8.95
#